data_AF-A0A1Y4ACS9-F1
#
_entry.id   AF-A0A1Y4ACS9-F1
#
_cell.length_a   1.000
_cell.length_b   1.000
_cell.length_c   1.000
_cell.angle_alpha   90.00
_cell.angle_beta   90.00
_cell.angle_gamma   90.00
#
_symmetry.space_group_name_H-M   'P 1'
#
loop_
_entity.id
_entity.type
_entity.pdbx_description
1 polymer ?
#
loop_
_entity_poly.entity_id
_entity_poly.type
_entity_poly.pdbx_seq_one_letter_code
_entity_poly.pdbx_strand_id
1 'polypeptide(L)'
;MFGYYVRLRLRSGGRLLKELGIVRSMLLVGLLAFAVAILCKVEASWILPLVCLLVIGGYHQTRKDRDFLRRFTDDVSLFFLCEYLLLSLPFVVIAGIRGDWVIALCIPLVIGWIPFLRPVRFRTIPVRLGFLYVGNMEYIRMFRRMGWLYLITIGVSALGCLHGNVRVAKAGMVLWGIIQSGAYSYVPDAHLLQKFKSYRILQRELWKANVWNASVFSLPFGVMCFAVGFRTEDVLFFFSCLMAGVFYLQVMALFRWVCPVSAGIVVIQLAVCIPLFVWTCFVWVGCLAELMIVGILSYVIWIKWKVLWK
;
A
#
# COMPACT_ATOMS: atom_id res chain seq x y z
N MET A 1 -26.02 29.58 -9.77
CA MET A 1 -25.15 28.99 -8.72
C MET A 1 -24.23 27.90 -9.25
N PHE A 2 -24.74 26.85 -9.92
CA PHE A 2 -23.91 25.73 -10.42
C PHE A 2 -22.73 26.14 -11.30
N GLY A 3 -22.91 27.04 -12.26
CA GLY A 3 -21.82 27.52 -13.13
C GLY A 3 -20.69 28.24 -12.36
N TYR A 4 -21.02 28.98 -11.30
CA TYR A 4 -20.02 29.61 -10.43
C TYR A 4 -19.20 28.57 -9.66
N TYR A 5 -19.88 27.53 -9.15
CA TYR A 5 -19.22 26.41 -8.48
C TYR A 5 -18.28 25.65 -9.41
N VAL A 6 -18.69 25.34 -10.65
CA VAL A 6 -17.82 24.68 -11.63
C VAL A 6 -16.59 25.54 -11.92
N ARG A 7 -16.77 26.85 -12.10
CA ARG A 7 -15.65 27.78 -12.29
C ARG A 7 -14.70 27.78 -11.09
N LEU A 8 -15.24 27.75 -9.87
CA LEU A 8 -14.44 27.70 -8.64
C LEU A 8 -13.66 26.37 -8.53
N ARG A 9 -14.30 25.24 -8.86
CA ARG A 9 -13.67 23.92 -8.91
C ARG A 9 -12.54 23.86 -9.94
N LEU A 10 -12.76 24.35 -11.15
CA LEU A 10 -11.73 24.44 -12.19
C LEU A 10 -10.55 25.32 -11.74
N ARG A 11 -10.82 26.48 -11.12
CA ARG A 11 -9.77 27.35 -10.58
C ARG A 11 -8.99 26.69 -9.45
N SER A 12 -9.68 25.94 -8.57
CA SER A 12 -9.04 25.18 -7.50
C SER A 12 -8.17 24.04 -8.05
N GLY A 13 -8.65 23.30 -9.06
CA GLY A 13 -7.88 22.26 -9.74
C GLY A 13 -6.62 22.82 -10.41
N GLY A 14 -6.75 23.97 -11.09
CA GLY A 14 -5.60 24.66 -11.68
C GLY A 14 -4.57 25.12 -10.65
N ARG A 15 -5.00 25.57 -9.46
CA ARG A 15 -4.08 25.90 -8.36
C ARG A 15 -3.36 24.66 -7.83
N LEU A 16 -4.09 23.56 -7.61
CA LEU A 16 -3.51 22.29 -7.17
C LEU A 16 -2.45 21.77 -8.14
N LEU A 17 -2.72 21.83 -9.46
CA LEU A 17 -1.73 21.42 -10.47
C LEU A 17 -0.48 22.31 -10.45
N LYS A 18 -0.62 23.62 -10.21
CA LYS A 18 0.52 24.54 -10.06
C LYS A 18 1.34 24.24 -8.80
N GLU A 19 0.68 24.00 -7.67
CA GLU A 19 1.33 23.70 -6.38
C GLU A 19 2.07 22.35 -6.39
N LEU A 20 1.56 21.36 -7.13
CA LEU A 20 2.21 20.05 -7.28
C LEU A 20 3.52 20.12 -8.08
N GLY A 21 3.75 21.19 -8.84
CA GLY A 21 4.89 21.36 -9.73
C GLY A 21 4.67 20.74 -11.12
N ILE A 22 5.28 21.36 -12.14
CA ILE A 22 5.05 21.07 -13.57
C ILE A 22 5.25 19.58 -13.89
N VAL A 23 6.35 18.99 -13.42
CA VAL A 23 6.71 17.59 -13.74
C VAL A 23 5.66 16.61 -13.20
N ARG A 24 5.23 16.78 -11.94
CA ARG A 24 4.24 15.90 -11.32
C ARG A 24 2.85 16.10 -11.95
N SER A 25 2.50 17.34 -12.27
CA SER A 25 1.27 17.67 -12.99
C SER A 25 1.24 17.01 -14.38
N MET A 26 2.32 17.10 -15.16
CA MET A 26 2.41 16.47 -16.47
C MET A 26 2.28 14.94 -16.37
N LEU A 27 2.93 14.33 -15.39
CA LEU A 27 2.83 12.89 -15.15
C LEU A 27 1.40 12.46 -14.78
N LEU A 28 0.70 13.21 -13.93
CA LEU A 28 -0.70 12.92 -13.56
C LEU A 28 -1.65 13.04 -14.76
N VAL A 29 -1.48 14.09 -15.58
CA VAL A 29 -2.28 14.27 -16.80
C VAL A 29 -1.97 13.16 -17.81
N GLY A 30 -0.70 12.78 -17.96
CA GLY A 30 -0.29 11.66 -18.81
C GLY A 30 -0.88 10.33 -18.36
N LEU A 31 -0.87 10.04 -17.06
CA LEU A 31 -1.51 8.85 -16.48
C LEU A 31 -3.02 8.84 -16.71
N LEU A 32 -3.69 10.00 -16.57
CA LEU A 32 -5.12 10.12 -16.86
C LEU A 32 -5.42 9.84 -18.34
N ALA A 33 -4.63 10.42 -19.26
CA ALA A 33 -4.77 10.19 -20.70
C ALA A 33 -4.53 8.71 -21.07
N PHE A 34 -3.54 8.08 -20.46
CA PHE A 34 -3.26 6.66 -20.64
C PHE A 34 -4.39 5.77 -20.10
N ALA A 35 -4.95 6.09 -18.92
CA ALA A 35 -6.10 5.39 -18.37
C ALA A 35 -7.32 5.49 -19.30
N VAL A 36 -7.59 6.68 -19.87
CA VAL A 36 -8.65 6.88 -20.87
C VAL A 36 -8.37 6.07 -22.14
N ALA A 37 -7.13 6.04 -22.64
CA ALA A 37 -6.78 5.24 -23.81
C ALA A 37 -6.99 3.72 -23.60
N ILE A 38 -6.64 3.21 -22.41
CA ILE A 38 -6.96 1.82 -22.02
C ILE A 38 -8.47 1.62 -22.00
N LEU A 39 -9.21 2.51 -21.33
CA LEU A 39 -10.67 2.47 -21.26
C LEU A 39 -11.35 2.56 -22.63
N CYS A 40 -10.70 3.12 -23.65
CA CYS A 40 -11.19 3.09 -25.03
C CYS A 40 -10.94 1.74 -25.73
N LYS A 41 -9.90 1.00 -25.36
CA LYS A 41 -9.51 -0.29 -25.98
C LYS A 41 -10.08 -1.55 -25.32
N VAL A 42 -10.55 -1.46 -24.08
CA VAL A 42 -11.10 -2.63 -23.35
C VAL A 42 -12.31 -3.22 -24.06
N GLU A 43 -12.24 -4.48 -24.49
CA GLU A 43 -13.32 -5.17 -25.21
C GLU A 43 -14.56 -5.46 -24.35
N ALA A 44 -14.36 -5.70 -23.05
CA ALA A 44 -15.47 -6.00 -22.14
C ALA A 44 -16.32 -4.75 -21.86
N SER A 45 -17.50 -4.71 -22.45
CA SER A 45 -18.44 -3.58 -22.41
C SER A 45 -18.89 -3.20 -20.99
N TRP A 46 -19.02 -4.17 -20.08
CA TRP A 46 -19.38 -3.97 -18.67
C TRP A 46 -18.31 -3.29 -17.80
N ILE A 47 -17.04 -3.28 -18.23
CA ILE A 47 -15.96 -2.67 -17.44
C ILE A 47 -16.12 -1.14 -17.40
N LEU A 48 -16.58 -0.53 -18.49
CA LEU A 48 -16.77 0.91 -18.59
C LEU A 48 -17.80 1.47 -17.57
N PRO A 49 -19.04 0.94 -17.47
CA PRO A 49 -19.99 1.40 -16.46
C PRO A 49 -19.54 1.06 -15.04
N LEU A 50 -18.84 -0.07 -14.83
CA LEU A 50 -18.29 -0.44 -13.53
C LEU A 50 -17.24 0.58 -13.05
N VAL A 51 -16.28 0.95 -13.92
CA VAL A 51 -15.26 1.96 -13.59
C VAL A 51 -15.91 3.32 -13.33
N CYS A 52 -16.90 3.71 -14.14
CA CYS A 52 -17.64 4.95 -13.94
C CYS A 52 -18.34 4.99 -12.57
N LEU A 53 -19.02 3.89 -12.20
CA LEU A 53 -19.68 3.72 -10.90
C LEU A 53 -18.68 3.78 -9.73
N LEU A 54 -17.52 3.14 -9.86
CA LEU A 54 -16.48 3.17 -8.83
C LEU A 54 -15.90 4.58 -8.62
N VAL A 55 -15.64 5.30 -9.71
CA VAL A 55 -15.10 6.67 -9.66
C VAL A 55 -16.11 7.63 -9.03
N ILE A 56 -17.35 7.65 -9.53
CA ILE A 56 -18.37 8.60 -9.05
C ILE A 56 -18.90 8.19 -7.67
N GLY A 57 -19.09 6.89 -7.42
CA GLY A 57 -19.46 6.38 -6.10
C GLY A 57 -18.40 6.67 -5.03
N GLY A 58 -17.12 6.45 -5.36
CA GLY A 58 -15.99 6.83 -4.50
C GLY A 58 -15.92 8.34 -4.26
N TYR A 59 -16.17 9.16 -5.30
CA TYR A 59 -16.27 10.61 -5.16
C TYR A 59 -17.43 11.01 -4.24
N HIS A 60 -18.62 10.44 -4.42
CA HIS A 60 -19.78 10.70 -3.56
C HIS A 60 -19.50 10.36 -2.09
N GLN A 61 -18.82 9.25 -1.84
CA GLN A 61 -18.54 8.78 -0.49
C GLN A 61 -17.48 9.59 0.25
N THR A 62 -16.44 10.04 -0.45
CA THR A 62 -15.32 10.81 0.13
C THR A 62 -15.58 12.32 0.19
N ARG A 63 -16.74 12.75 -0.30
CA ARG A 63 -17.13 14.16 -0.45
C ARG A 63 -17.25 14.88 0.89
N LYS A 64 -16.45 15.94 1.08
CA LYS A 64 -16.40 16.72 2.33
C LYS A 64 -17.18 18.04 2.30
N ASP A 65 -17.50 18.55 1.12
CA ASP A 65 -18.18 19.85 0.91
C ASP A 65 -19.71 19.75 1.00
N ARG A 66 -20.28 18.58 1.36
CA ARG A 66 -21.74 18.38 1.42
C ARG A 66 -22.42 19.31 2.43
N ASP A 67 -21.85 19.44 3.62
CA ASP A 67 -22.43 20.27 4.68
C ASP A 67 -22.29 21.77 4.37
N PHE A 68 -21.26 22.15 3.61
CA PHE A 68 -21.12 23.49 3.08
C PHE A 68 -22.23 23.76 2.05
N LEU A 69 -22.39 22.90 1.04
CA LEU A 69 -23.37 23.10 -0.04
C LEU A 69 -24.82 23.12 0.45
N ARG A 70 -25.15 22.37 1.51
CA ARG A 70 -26.46 22.42 2.20
C ARG A 70 -26.82 23.79 2.75
N ARG A 71 -25.85 24.67 3.01
CA ARG A 71 -26.10 26.03 3.50
C ARG A 71 -26.36 27.04 2.39
N PHE A 72 -26.00 26.72 1.14
CA PHE A 72 -26.06 27.65 0.01
C PHE A 72 -27.15 27.31 -1.01
N THR A 73 -27.71 26.10 -0.98
CA THR A 73 -28.76 25.66 -1.90
C THR A 73 -29.75 24.78 -1.17
N ASP A 74 -31.04 25.00 -1.40
CA ASP A 74 -32.10 24.18 -0.82
C ASP A 74 -32.11 22.76 -1.42
N ASP A 75 -31.90 22.63 -2.74
CA ASP A 75 -31.89 21.35 -3.46
C ASP A 75 -30.49 20.82 -3.78
N VAL A 76 -29.80 20.33 -2.76
CA VAL A 76 -28.45 19.76 -2.89
C VAL A 76 -28.41 18.50 -3.79
N SER A 77 -29.49 17.71 -3.83
CA SER A 77 -29.55 16.49 -4.65
C SER A 77 -29.54 16.80 -6.14
N LEU A 78 -30.27 17.84 -6.59
CA LEU A 78 -30.26 18.30 -7.98
C LEU A 78 -28.89 18.86 -8.36
N PHE A 79 -28.25 19.57 -7.43
CA PHE A 79 -26.90 20.06 -7.63
C PHE A 79 -25.89 18.91 -7.86
N PHE A 80 -26.01 17.85 -7.06
CA PHE A 80 -25.18 16.64 -7.20
C PHE A 80 -25.51 15.87 -8.48
N LEU A 81 -26.77 15.80 -8.88
CA LEU A 81 -27.19 15.19 -10.13
C LEU A 81 -26.48 15.85 -11.32
N CYS A 82 -26.55 17.17 -11.43
CA CYS A 82 -25.89 17.91 -12.51
C CYS A 82 -24.36 17.70 -12.51
N GLU A 83 -23.73 17.69 -11.34
CA GLU A 83 -22.28 17.44 -11.23
C GLU A 83 -21.90 16.03 -11.63
N TYR A 84 -22.64 15.01 -11.19
CA TYR A 84 -22.33 13.62 -11.50
C TYR A 84 -22.61 13.29 -12.96
N LEU A 85 -23.67 13.85 -13.55
CA LEU A 85 -23.91 13.77 -14.99
C LEU A 85 -22.75 14.39 -15.76
N LEU A 86 -22.28 15.58 -15.37
CA LEU A 86 -21.12 16.23 -15.99
C LEU A 86 -19.83 15.38 -15.88
N LEU A 87 -19.57 14.78 -14.71
CA LEU A 87 -18.41 13.91 -14.49
C LEU A 87 -18.51 12.58 -15.25
N SER A 88 -19.72 12.13 -15.57
CA SER A 88 -19.98 10.89 -16.32
C SER A 88 -19.83 11.03 -17.83
N LEU A 89 -19.92 12.26 -18.37
CA LEU A 89 -19.82 12.53 -19.81
C LEU A 89 -18.65 11.84 -20.52
N PRO A 90 -17.39 11.87 -20.05
CA PRO A 90 -16.30 11.18 -20.76
C PRO A 90 -16.57 9.69 -20.92
N PHE A 91 -17.21 9.03 -19.94
CA PHE A 91 -17.55 7.60 -20.03
C PHE A 91 -18.69 7.35 -21.02
N VAL A 92 -19.70 8.23 -21.06
CA VAL A 92 -20.79 8.18 -22.03
C VAL A 92 -20.26 8.37 -23.46
N VAL A 93 -19.35 9.33 -23.66
CA VAL A 93 -18.70 9.58 -24.96
C VAL A 93 -17.89 8.36 -25.41
N ILE A 94 -17.11 7.74 -24.51
CA ILE A 94 -16.36 6.52 -24.83
C ILE A 94 -17.31 5.38 -25.22
N ALA A 95 -18.41 5.19 -24.49
CA ALA A 95 -19.43 4.19 -24.83
C ALA A 95 -20.05 4.45 -26.20
N GLY A 96 -20.35 5.72 -26.52
CA GLY A 96 -20.87 6.13 -27.83
C GLY A 96 -19.89 5.87 -28.97
N ILE A 97 -18.60 6.20 -28.79
CA ILE A 97 -17.54 5.93 -29.79
C ILE A 97 -17.40 4.44 -30.07
N ARG A 98 -17.65 3.59 -29.07
CA ARG A 98 -17.61 2.12 -29.19
C ARG A 98 -18.84 1.54 -29.89
N GLY A 99 -19.91 2.33 -30.07
CA GLY A 99 -21.20 1.84 -30.57
C GLY A 99 -22.08 1.17 -29.51
N ASP A 100 -21.68 1.20 -28.23
CA ASP A 100 -22.43 0.61 -27.11
C ASP A 100 -23.53 1.57 -26.61
N TRP A 101 -24.50 1.89 -27.46
CA TRP A 101 -25.55 2.86 -27.18
C TRP A 101 -26.40 2.53 -25.95
N VAL A 102 -26.63 1.23 -25.70
CA VAL A 102 -27.36 0.76 -24.51
C VAL A 102 -26.62 1.17 -23.24
N ILE A 103 -25.30 0.95 -23.20
CA ILE A 103 -24.47 1.31 -22.04
C ILE A 103 -24.37 2.81 -21.91
N ALA A 104 -24.22 3.54 -23.02
CA ALA A 104 -24.20 5.00 -23.03
C ALA A 104 -25.48 5.59 -22.41
N LEU A 105 -26.65 4.96 -22.62
CA LEU A 105 -27.92 5.34 -22.00
C LEU A 105 -28.02 4.90 -20.53
N CYS A 106 -27.53 3.71 -20.18
CA CYS A 106 -27.60 3.18 -18.83
C CYS A 106 -26.73 3.97 -17.83
N ILE A 107 -25.55 4.42 -18.24
CA ILE A 107 -24.61 5.17 -17.39
C ILE A 107 -25.28 6.38 -16.69
N PRO A 108 -25.88 7.36 -17.40
CA PRO A 108 -26.50 8.51 -16.76
C PRO A 108 -27.72 8.13 -15.92
N LEU A 109 -28.48 7.09 -16.31
CA LEU A 109 -29.62 6.60 -15.51
C LEU A 109 -29.17 6.08 -14.15
N VAL A 110 -28.14 5.22 -14.11
CA VAL A 110 -27.62 4.66 -12.86
C VAL A 110 -26.96 5.75 -12.00
N ILE A 111 -26.21 6.64 -12.63
CA ILE A 111 -25.52 7.74 -11.92
C ILE A 111 -26.52 8.72 -11.33
N GLY A 112 -27.66 8.92 -11.99
CA GLY A 112 -28.74 9.77 -11.51
C GLY A 112 -29.31 9.34 -10.16
N TRP A 113 -29.13 8.07 -9.77
CA TRP A 113 -29.60 7.56 -8.48
C TRP A 113 -28.60 7.83 -7.33
N ILE A 114 -27.30 7.98 -7.63
CA ILE A 114 -26.24 8.17 -6.63
C ILE A 114 -26.48 9.37 -5.69
N PRO A 115 -26.93 10.56 -6.15
CA PRO A 115 -27.21 11.71 -5.28
C PRO A 115 -28.18 11.43 -4.14
N PHE A 116 -29.13 10.51 -4.38
CA PHE A 116 -30.20 10.16 -3.45
C PHE A 116 -29.76 9.09 -2.44
N LEU A 117 -28.63 8.42 -2.70
CA LEU A 117 -28.07 7.45 -1.76
C LEU A 117 -27.46 8.16 -0.55
N ARG A 118 -27.61 7.55 0.63
CA ARG A 118 -26.92 8.01 1.83
C ARG A 118 -25.46 7.54 1.77
N PRO A 119 -24.47 8.42 2.03
CA PRO A 119 -23.08 8.02 2.05
C PRO A 119 -22.88 7.06 3.22
N VAL A 120 -22.37 5.88 2.90
CA VAL A 120 -22.02 4.90 3.91
C VAL A 120 -20.79 5.42 4.63
N ARG A 121 -20.92 5.71 5.93
CA ARG A 121 -19.75 6.01 6.76
C ARG A 121 -19.07 4.69 7.08
N PHE A 122 -18.04 4.32 6.33
CA PHE A 122 -17.16 3.24 6.72
C PHE A 122 -16.42 3.66 7.99
N ARG A 123 -16.98 3.29 9.15
CA ARG A 123 -16.27 3.38 10.41
C ARG A 123 -15.30 2.21 10.42
N THR A 124 -14.07 2.44 9.96
CA THR A 124 -12.98 1.48 10.11
C THR A 124 -12.66 1.34 11.59
N ILE A 125 -13.39 0.46 12.27
CA ILE A 125 -13.00 0.01 13.59
C ILE A 125 -11.65 -0.71 13.38
N PRO A 126 -10.56 -0.26 14.01
CA PRO A 126 -9.30 -0.97 13.89
C PRO A 126 -9.49 -2.34 14.52
N VAL A 127 -9.64 -3.37 13.69
CA VAL A 127 -9.73 -4.75 14.17
C VAL A 127 -8.38 -5.05 14.84
N ARG A 128 -8.39 -5.11 16.17
CA ARG A 128 -7.22 -5.54 16.95
C ARG A 128 -7.18 -7.05 16.89
N LEU A 129 -6.69 -7.59 15.79
CA LEU A 129 -6.37 -9.01 15.71
C LEU A 129 -5.17 -9.24 16.63
N GLY A 130 -5.40 -9.79 17.83
CA GLY A 130 -4.38 -9.91 18.89
C GLY A 130 -3.15 -10.73 18.50
N PHE A 131 -3.24 -11.53 17.43
CA PHE A 131 -2.13 -12.26 16.84
C PHE A 131 -1.35 -11.46 15.78
N LEU A 132 -1.93 -10.39 15.22
CA LEU A 132 -1.26 -9.52 14.25
C LEU A 132 -0.61 -8.33 14.96
N TYR A 133 0.62 -7.99 14.54
CA TYR A 133 1.37 -6.81 15.02
C TYR A 133 1.78 -6.86 16.49
N VAL A 134 2.28 -8.02 16.95
CA VAL A 134 2.81 -8.13 18.31
C VAL A 134 4.04 -7.23 18.46
N GLY A 135 4.03 -6.43 19.53
CA GLY A 135 5.23 -5.84 20.14
C GLY A 135 5.56 -4.39 19.75
N ASN A 136 5.20 -3.88 18.56
CA ASN A 136 5.69 -2.57 18.14
C ASN A 136 4.68 -1.70 17.36
N MET A 137 4.60 -0.41 17.74
CA MET A 137 3.80 0.63 17.06
C MET A 137 4.19 0.83 15.59
N GLU A 138 5.41 0.44 15.24
CA GLU A 138 5.99 0.52 13.89
C GLU A 138 5.26 -0.41 12.92
N TYR A 139 4.98 -1.64 13.35
CA TYR A 139 4.21 -2.62 12.59
C TYR A 139 2.74 -2.20 12.42
N ILE A 140 2.12 -1.66 13.48
CA ILE A 140 0.76 -1.12 13.41
C ILE A 140 0.69 0.02 12.39
N ARG A 141 1.66 0.94 12.42
CA ARG A 141 1.75 2.06 11.48
C ARG A 141 1.96 1.57 10.05
N MET A 142 2.88 0.64 9.85
CA MET A 142 3.18 0.03 8.56
C MET A 142 1.92 -0.55 7.94
N PHE A 143 1.18 -1.35 8.70
CA PHE A 143 -0.01 -2.02 8.17
C PHE A 143 -1.16 -1.06 7.89
N ARG A 144 -1.34 0.00 8.68
CA ARG A 144 -2.31 1.06 8.36
C ARG A 144 -2.03 1.73 7.01
N ARG A 145 -0.77 1.82 6.61
CA ARG A 145 -0.35 2.48 5.37
C ARG A 145 -0.28 1.52 4.18
N MET A 146 0.24 0.32 4.39
CA MET A 146 0.62 -0.62 3.34
C MET A 146 -0.08 -1.98 3.44
N GLY A 147 -1.01 -2.16 4.38
CA GLY A 147 -1.76 -3.42 4.54
C GLY A 147 -2.63 -3.76 3.33
N TRP A 148 -3.05 -2.77 2.54
CA TRP A 148 -3.74 -3.03 1.27
C TRP A 148 -2.82 -3.72 0.24
N LEU A 149 -1.51 -3.41 0.24
CA LEU A 149 -0.54 -4.08 -0.62
C LEU A 149 -0.39 -5.56 -0.23
N TYR A 150 -0.47 -5.88 1.07
CA TYR A 150 -0.48 -7.26 1.55
C TYR A 150 -1.67 -8.06 1.00
N LEU A 151 -2.85 -7.45 0.99
CA LEU A 151 -4.06 -8.09 0.46
C LEU A 151 -3.95 -8.33 -1.05
N ILE A 152 -3.37 -7.37 -1.79
CA ILE A 152 -3.11 -7.52 -3.22
C ILE A 152 -2.10 -8.63 -3.47
N THR A 153 -0.97 -8.67 -2.74
CA THR A 153 0.06 -9.70 -2.95
C THR A 153 -0.48 -11.09 -2.65
N ILE A 154 -1.24 -11.25 -1.55
CA ILE A 154 -1.95 -12.51 -1.25
C ILE A 154 -2.94 -12.87 -2.36
N GLY A 155 -3.75 -11.92 -2.82
CA GLY A 155 -4.75 -12.18 -3.87
C GLY A 155 -4.12 -12.66 -5.18
N VAL A 156 -3.02 -12.01 -5.61
CA VAL A 156 -2.27 -12.42 -6.81
C VAL A 156 -1.60 -13.78 -6.60
N SER A 157 -1.02 -14.05 -5.43
CA SER A 157 -0.45 -15.35 -5.09
C SER A 157 -1.50 -16.46 -5.07
N ALA A 158 -2.70 -16.20 -4.55
CA ALA A 158 -3.81 -17.15 -4.54
C ALA A 158 -4.28 -17.47 -5.97
N LEU A 159 -4.46 -16.44 -6.82
CA LEU A 159 -4.80 -16.64 -8.24
C LEU A 159 -3.74 -17.46 -8.98
N GLY A 160 -2.45 -17.18 -8.73
CA GLY A 160 -1.35 -17.97 -9.28
C GLY A 160 -1.38 -19.43 -8.83
N CYS A 161 -1.69 -19.67 -7.55
CA CYS A 161 -1.85 -21.00 -6.98
C CYS A 161 -3.04 -21.75 -7.61
N LEU A 162 -4.19 -21.09 -7.82
CA LEU A 162 -5.36 -21.67 -8.48
C LEU A 162 -5.07 -22.08 -9.93
N HIS A 163 -4.17 -21.37 -10.60
CA HIS A 163 -3.69 -21.73 -11.95
C HIS A 163 -2.52 -22.74 -11.93
N GLY A 164 -2.21 -23.35 -10.78
CA GLY A 164 -1.14 -24.34 -10.63
C GLY A 164 0.28 -23.76 -10.66
N ASN A 165 0.45 -22.44 -10.56
CA ASN A 165 1.75 -21.78 -10.65
C ASN A 165 2.26 -21.30 -9.29
N VAL A 166 3.01 -22.18 -8.60
CA VAL A 166 3.63 -21.92 -7.29
C VAL A 166 4.64 -20.76 -7.33
N ARG A 167 5.24 -20.47 -8.50
CA ARG A 167 6.25 -19.41 -8.62
C ARG A 167 5.68 -18.03 -8.30
N VAL A 168 4.38 -17.82 -8.55
CA VAL A 168 3.69 -16.57 -8.24
C VAL A 168 3.60 -16.37 -6.72
N ALA A 169 3.37 -17.44 -5.95
CA ALA A 169 3.36 -17.38 -4.49
C ALA A 169 4.76 -17.08 -3.93
N LYS A 170 5.81 -17.71 -4.49
CA LYS A 170 7.20 -17.42 -4.13
C LYS A 170 7.58 -15.96 -4.41
N ALA A 171 7.23 -15.46 -5.59
CA ALA A 171 7.46 -14.06 -5.95
C ALA A 171 6.68 -13.10 -5.03
N GLY A 172 5.44 -13.45 -4.68
CA GLY A 172 4.62 -12.71 -3.71
C GLY A 172 5.26 -12.65 -2.32
N MET A 173 5.87 -13.75 -1.87
CA MET A 173 6.58 -13.81 -0.59
C MET A 173 7.83 -12.91 -0.56
N VAL A 174 8.65 -12.93 -1.62
CA VAL A 174 9.82 -12.04 -1.76
C VAL A 174 9.37 -10.58 -1.80
N LEU A 175 8.37 -10.27 -2.62
CA LEU A 175 7.83 -8.92 -2.74
C LEU A 175 7.27 -8.43 -1.39
N TRP A 176 6.59 -9.31 -0.65
CA TRP A 176 6.11 -8.99 0.69
C TRP A 176 7.25 -8.73 1.67
N GLY A 177 8.33 -9.51 1.66
CA GLY A 177 9.52 -9.24 2.48
C GLY A 177 10.09 -7.83 2.25
N ILE A 178 10.14 -7.40 0.99
CA ILE A 178 10.54 -6.03 0.62
C ILE A 178 9.55 -5.00 1.16
N ILE A 179 8.25 -5.20 0.98
CA ILE A 179 7.22 -4.27 1.48
C ILE A 179 7.23 -4.20 3.02
N GLN A 180 7.44 -5.34 3.69
CA GLN A 180 7.45 -5.47 5.15
C GLN A 180 8.57 -4.64 5.80
N SER A 181 9.72 -4.51 5.14
CA SER A 181 10.81 -3.63 5.58
C SER A 181 10.41 -2.16 5.74
N GLY A 182 9.32 -1.75 5.08
CA GLY A 182 8.68 -0.45 5.23
C GLY A 182 8.22 -0.12 6.66
N ALA A 183 8.20 -1.10 7.57
CA ALA A 183 8.02 -0.87 9.00
C ALA A 183 9.11 0.00 9.63
N TYR A 184 10.33 -0.07 9.08
CA TYR A 184 11.53 0.58 9.61
C TYR A 184 12.03 1.75 8.75
N SER A 185 11.31 2.15 7.71
CA SER A 185 11.71 3.25 6.82
C SER A 185 11.57 4.65 7.44
N TYR A 186 11.05 4.76 8.67
CA TYR A 186 10.92 6.02 9.39
C TYR A 186 12.04 6.17 10.42
N VAL A 187 12.66 7.34 10.48
CA VAL A 187 13.67 7.68 11.48
C VAL A 187 12.98 7.87 12.84
N PRO A 188 13.23 7.03 13.84
CA PRO A 188 12.64 7.19 15.15
C PRO A 188 13.30 8.34 15.93
N ASP A 189 12.54 9.00 16.80
CA ASP A 189 13.09 9.97 17.74
C ASP A 189 14.04 9.29 18.72
N ALA A 190 15.20 9.91 18.97
CA ALA A 190 16.21 9.36 19.89
C ALA A 190 15.66 9.09 21.32
N HIS A 191 14.67 9.86 21.75
CA HIS A 191 13.99 9.70 23.04
C HIS A 191 13.33 8.32 23.21
N LEU A 192 12.94 7.65 22.11
CA LEU A 192 12.38 6.30 22.16
C LEU A 192 13.39 5.26 22.69
N LEU A 193 14.70 5.51 22.58
CA LEU A 193 15.73 4.61 23.14
C LEU A 193 15.70 4.58 24.68
N GLN A 194 15.29 5.69 25.32
CA GLN A 194 15.18 5.78 26.78
C GLN A 194 14.08 4.88 27.34
N LYS A 195 13.09 4.50 26.52
CA LYS A 195 12.06 3.53 26.91
C LYS A 195 12.68 2.16 27.26
N PHE A 196 13.83 1.85 26.68
CA PHE A 196 14.51 0.58 26.90
C PHE A 196 15.53 0.73 28.03
N LYS A 197 15.31 -0.02 29.13
CA LYS A 197 16.20 -0.01 30.30
C LYS A 197 17.63 -0.48 29.99
N SER A 198 17.82 -1.27 28.93
CA SER A 198 19.15 -1.71 28.50
C SER A 198 19.16 -2.09 27.02
N TYR A 199 20.36 -2.08 26.43
CA TYR A 199 20.58 -2.58 25.06
C TYR A 199 20.06 -4.01 24.86
N ARG A 200 20.23 -4.89 25.86
CA ARG A 200 19.75 -6.28 25.80
C ARG A 200 18.23 -6.36 25.67
N ILE A 201 17.51 -5.47 26.34
CA ILE A 201 16.04 -5.40 26.27
C ILE A 201 15.60 -4.87 24.90
N LEU A 202 16.26 -3.84 24.38
CA LEU A 202 16.02 -3.33 23.01
C LEU A 202 16.17 -4.47 21.98
N GLN A 203 17.28 -5.19 22.03
CA GLN A 203 17.56 -6.28 21.10
C GLN A 203 16.52 -7.40 21.22
N ARG A 204 16.14 -7.79 22.45
CA ARG A 204 15.13 -8.83 22.70
C ARG A 204 13.76 -8.46 22.13
N GLU A 205 13.29 -7.24 22.36
CA GLU A 205 12.00 -6.77 21.86
C GLU A 205 11.98 -6.67 20.33
N LEU A 206 13.08 -6.21 19.72
CA LEU A 206 13.24 -6.18 18.27
C LEU A 206 13.17 -7.57 17.65
N TRP A 207 13.96 -8.53 18.15
CA TRP A 207 13.93 -9.91 17.66
C TRP A 207 12.57 -10.55 17.83
N LYS A 208 11.96 -10.41 19.01
CA LYS A 208 10.63 -10.98 19.29
C LYS A 208 9.59 -10.44 18.32
N ALA A 209 9.57 -9.12 18.08
CA ALA A 209 8.64 -8.49 17.16
C ALA A 209 8.91 -8.90 15.70
N ASN A 210 10.17 -8.94 15.27
CA ASN A 210 10.54 -9.29 13.90
C ASN A 210 10.23 -10.74 13.58
N VAL A 211 10.63 -11.68 14.44
CA VAL A 211 10.35 -13.12 14.27
C VAL A 211 8.85 -13.37 14.23
N TRP A 212 8.10 -12.81 15.18
CA TRP A 212 6.65 -13.03 15.24
C TRP A 212 5.95 -12.50 14.00
N ASN A 213 6.18 -11.23 13.65
CA ASN A 213 5.47 -10.61 12.53
C ASN A 213 5.90 -11.21 11.18
N ALA A 214 7.19 -11.46 10.95
CA ALA A 214 7.65 -12.14 9.74
C ALA A 214 7.03 -13.54 9.59
N SER A 215 6.93 -14.31 10.69
CA SER A 215 6.32 -15.63 10.66
C SER A 215 4.83 -15.54 10.35
N VAL A 216 4.07 -14.72 11.08
CA VAL A 216 2.62 -14.62 10.89
C VAL A 216 2.25 -14.13 9.50
N PHE A 217 2.98 -13.15 8.94
CA PHE A 217 2.67 -12.63 7.61
C PHE A 217 3.15 -13.52 6.46
N SER A 218 4.12 -14.41 6.69
CA SER A 218 4.58 -15.37 5.68
C SER A 218 3.71 -16.63 5.59
N LEU A 219 2.95 -16.97 6.65
CA LEU A 219 2.13 -18.18 6.70
C LEU A 219 1.18 -18.34 5.50
N PRO A 220 0.40 -17.34 5.05
CA PRO A 220 -0.48 -17.50 3.89
C PRO A 220 0.27 -17.90 2.61
N PHE A 221 1.47 -17.35 2.40
CA PHE A 221 2.30 -17.72 1.24
C PHE A 221 2.87 -19.14 1.39
N GLY A 222 3.29 -19.53 2.60
CA GLY A 222 3.74 -20.89 2.89
C GLY A 222 2.65 -21.93 2.60
N VAL A 223 1.42 -21.68 3.06
CA VAL A 223 0.26 -22.54 2.78
C VAL A 223 0.03 -22.68 1.28
N MET A 224 0.10 -21.59 0.50
CA MET A 224 -0.04 -21.64 -0.96
C MET A 224 1.09 -22.42 -1.63
N CYS A 225 2.33 -22.26 -1.15
CA CYS A 225 3.47 -23.01 -1.66
C CYS A 225 3.32 -24.52 -1.45
N PHE A 226 2.74 -24.96 -0.34
CA PHE A 226 2.55 -26.38 -0.03
C PHE A 226 1.25 -26.97 -0.60
N ALA A 227 0.24 -26.15 -0.89
CA ALA A 227 -1.07 -26.61 -1.37
C ALA A 227 -1.02 -27.28 -2.76
N VAL A 228 -0.08 -26.90 -3.62
CA VAL A 228 0.06 -27.46 -4.99
C VAL A 228 0.92 -28.73 -5.01
N GLY A 229 1.70 -28.97 -3.96
CA GLY A 229 2.55 -30.15 -3.82
C GLY A 229 3.68 -29.93 -2.83
N PHE A 230 4.11 -31.00 -2.16
CA PHE A 230 5.17 -30.94 -1.15
C PHE A 230 6.54 -31.24 -1.78
N ARG A 231 7.22 -30.21 -2.29
CA ARG A 231 8.60 -30.34 -2.80
C ARG A 231 9.60 -29.82 -1.78
N THR A 232 10.72 -30.52 -1.63
CA THR A 232 11.81 -30.14 -0.71
C THR A 232 12.37 -28.75 -1.02
N GLU A 233 12.46 -28.38 -2.29
CA GLU A 233 12.89 -27.05 -2.74
C GLU A 233 11.96 -25.92 -2.26
N ASP A 234 10.65 -26.18 -2.23
CA ASP A 234 9.64 -25.19 -1.82
C ASP A 234 9.70 -24.97 -0.30
N VAL A 235 9.95 -26.05 0.45
CA VAL A 235 10.17 -26.01 1.91
C VAL A 235 11.44 -25.22 2.24
N LEU A 236 12.56 -25.55 1.58
CA LEU A 236 13.83 -24.85 1.78
C LEU A 236 13.71 -23.36 1.42
N PHE A 237 13.06 -23.04 0.31
CA PHE A 237 12.81 -21.65 -0.08
C PHE A 237 11.97 -20.90 0.96
N PHE A 238 10.89 -21.52 1.48
CA PHE A 238 10.05 -20.90 2.50
C PHE A 238 10.85 -20.56 3.78
N PHE A 239 11.62 -21.51 4.30
CA PHE A 239 12.43 -21.27 5.50
C PHE A 239 13.56 -20.27 5.24
N SER A 240 14.21 -20.34 4.07
CA SER A 240 15.25 -19.37 3.69
C SER A 240 14.69 -17.96 3.60
N CYS A 241 13.53 -17.79 2.96
CA CYS A 241 12.87 -16.49 2.81
C CYS A 241 12.35 -15.95 4.16
N LEU A 242 11.85 -16.82 5.05
CA LEU A 242 11.43 -16.43 6.40
C LEU A 242 12.62 -15.93 7.22
N MET A 243 13.73 -16.68 7.24
CA MET A 243 14.94 -16.30 7.96
C MET A 243 15.56 -15.03 7.40
N ALA A 244 15.70 -14.94 6.08
CA ALA A 244 16.14 -13.75 5.36
C ALA A 244 15.27 -12.53 5.69
N GLY A 245 13.95 -12.71 5.74
CA GLY A 245 13.01 -11.65 6.10
C GLY A 245 13.24 -11.14 7.52
N VAL A 246 13.43 -12.05 8.48
CA VAL A 246 13.73 -11.69 9.88
C VAL A 246 15.04 -10.91 9.98
N PHE A 247 16.12 -11.39 9.35
CA PHE A 247 17.41 -10.69 9.39
C PHE A 247 17.36 -9.35 8.68
N TYR A 248 16.73 -9.28 7.51
CA TYR A 248 16.54 -8.03 6.79
C TYR A 248 15.81 -6.98 7.63
N LEU A 249 14.73 -7.38 8.31
CA LEU A 249 14.00 -6.50 9.24
C LEU A 249 14.88 -6.07 10.42
N GLN A 250 15.70 -6.98 10.95
CA GLN A 250 16.63 -6.66 12.03
C GLN A 250 17.71 -5.66 11.59
N VAL A 251 18.28 -5.82 10.39
CA VAL A 251 19.25 -4.89 9.80
C VAL A 251 18.63 -3.50 9.67
N MET A 252 17.44 -3.39 9.07
CA MET A 252 16.76 -2.10 8.92
C MET A 252 16.42 -1.45 10.26
N ALA A 253 15.98 -2.25 11.24
CA ALA A 253 15.61 -1.78 12.56
C ALA A 253 16.79 -1.29 13.40
N LEU A 254 17.99 -1.84 13.18
CA LEU A 254 19.21 -1.38 13.82
C LEU A 254 19.80 -0.18 13.06
N PHE A 255 19.82 -0.24 11.73
CA PHE A 255 20.47 0.77 10.89
C PHE A 255 19.91 2.19 11.12
N ARG A 256 18.60 2.33 11.34
CA ARG A 256 17.96 3.62 11.67
C ARG A 256 18.53 4.32 12.90
N TRP A 257 19.11 3.58 13.85
CA TRP A 257 19.75 4.14 15.05
C TRP A 257 21.22 4.51 14.81
N VAL A 258 21.83 3.93 13.78
CA VAL A 258 23.19 4.25 13.34
C VAL A 258 23.19 5.54 12.53
N CYS A 259 22.33 5.63 11.50
CA CYS A 259 22.21 6.80 10.63
C CYS A 259 20.76 7.32 10.62
N PRO A 260 20.44 8.40 11.35
CA PRO A 260 19.10 8.97 11.42
C PRO A 260 18.78 9.88 10.22
N VAL A 261 19.26 9.52 9.01
CA VAL A 261 19.03 10.27 7.78
C VAL A 261 18.15 9.42 6.86
N SER A 262 16.98 9.95 6.49
CA SER A 262 16.01 9.25 5.64
C SER A 262 16.62 8.80 4.30
N ALA A 263 17.42 9.65 3.66
CA ALA A 263 18.14 9.32 2.44
C ALA A 263 19.12 8.15 2.63
N GLY A 264 19.84 8.12 3.76
CA GLY A 264 20.78 7.03 4.08
C GLY A 264 20.08 5.68 4.25
N ILE A 265 18.91 5.66 4.90
CA ILE A 265 18.08 4.45 5.04
C ILE A 265 17.64 3.93 3.67
N VAL A 266 17.19 4.81 2.78
CA VAL A 266 16.75 4.42 1.43
C VAL A 266 17.92 3.87 0.60
N VAL A 267 19.08 4.52 0.65
CA VAL A 267 20.28 4.08 -0.10
C VAL A 267 20.72 2.69 0.36
N ILE A 268 20.84 2.46 1.66
CA ILE A 268 21.24 1.14 2.17
C ILE A 268 20.18 0.07 1.89
N GLN A 269 18.91 0.43 1.97
CA GLN A 269 17.82 -0.48 1.64
C GLN A 269 17.91 -0.95 0.18
N LEU A 270 18.10 -0.03 -0.77
CA LEU A 270 18.15 -0.33 -2.21
C LEU A 270 19.47 -0.98 -2.64
N ALA A 271 20.61 -0.49 -2.15
CA ALA A 271 21.92 -0.90 -2.64
C ALA A 271 22.45 -2.17 -1.95
N VAL A 272 22.07 -2.41 -0.70
CA VAL A 272 22.64 -3.50 0.10
C VAL A 272 21.55 -4.47 0.55
N CYS A 273 20.54 -3.99 1.26
CA CYS A 273 19.63 -4.91 1.95
C CYS A 273 18.68 -5.66 1.00
N ILE A 274 18.10 -5.00 -0.02
CA ILE A 274 17.23 -5.68 -0.99
C ILE A 274 18.01 -6.70 -1.83
N PRO A 275 19.18 -6.36 -2.43
CA PRO A 275 19.96 -7.35 -3.16
C PRO A 275 20.38 -8.53 -2.30
N LEU A 276 20.82 -8.27 -1.07
CA LEU A 276 21.21 -9.32 -0.12
C LEU A 276 20.02 -10.20 0.24
N PHE A 277 18.86 -9.61 0.60
CA PHE A 277 17.63 -10.32 0.91
C PHE A 277 17.15 -11.21 -0.25
N VAL A 278 17.16 -10.69 -1.48
CA VAL A 278 16.74 -11.46 -2.65
C VAL A 278 17.70 -12.62 -2.89
N TRP A 279 19.01 -12.40 -2.77
CA TRP A 279 20.01 -13.46 -2.84
C TRP A 279 19.75 -14.53 -1.78
N THR A 280 19.59 -14.12 -0.51
CA THR A 280 19.43 -15.04 0.64
C THR A 280 18.15 -15.87 0.56
N CYS A 281 17.10 -15.39 -0.12
CA CYS A 281 15.90 -16.19 -0.42
C CYS A 281 16.22 -17.43 -1.28
N PHE A 282 17.21 -17.37 -2.18
CA PHE A 282 17.58 -18.49 -3.06
C PHE A 282 18.81 -19.25 -2.58
N VAL A 283 19.73 -18.60 -1.87
CA VAL A 283 20.97 -19.19 -1.37
C VAL A 283 21.07 -18.99 0.14
N TRP A 284 20.74 -20.04 0.89
CA TRP A 284 20.66 -20.03 2.35
C TRP A 284 21.94 -19.56 3.05
N VAL A 285 23.12 -19.79 2.46
CA VAL A 285 24.44 -19.34 2.99
C VAL A 285 24.47 -17.83 3.21
N GLY A 286 23.71 -17.06 2.45
CA GLY A 286 23.64 -15.60 2.62
C GLY A 286 23.10 -15.17 3.98
N CYS A 287 22.37 -16.03 4.70
CA CYS A 287 21.94 -15.75 6.09
C CYS A 287 23.12 -15.44 7.02
N LEU A 288 24.30 -16.05 6.78
CA LEU A 288 25.51 -15.77 7.55
C LEU A 288 26.00 -14.34 7.32
N ALA A 289 25.93 -13.84 6.08
CA ALA A 289 26.30 -12.47 5.75
C ALA A 289 25.36 -11.46 6.41
N GLU A 290 24.05 -11.72 6.39
CA GLU A 290 23.07 -10.87 7.09
C GLU A 290 23.29 -10.87 8.60
N LEU A 291 23.59 -12.02 9.20
CA LEU A 291 23.87 -12.15 10.62
C LEU A 291 25.15 -11.41 11.03
N MET A 292 26.18 -11.43 10.19
CA MET A 292 27.39 -10.61 10.37
C MET A 292 27.07 -9.11 10.36
N ILE A 293 26.25 -8.65 9.41
CA ILE A 293 25.81 -7.24 9.34
C ILE A 293 25.01 -6.87 10.60
N VAL A 294 24.10 -7.73 11.05
CA VAL A 294 23.36 -7.52 12.30
C VAL A 294 24.34 -7.39 13.47
N GLY A 295 25.35 -8.25 13.57
CA GLY A 295 26.39 -8.18 14.61
C GLY A 295 27.17 -6.87 14.60
N ILE A 296 27.60 -6.41 13.43
CA ILE A 296 28.32 -5.14 13.25
C ILE A 296 27.44 -3.96 13.68
N LEU A 297 26.20 -3.90 13.18
CA LEU A 297 25.27 -2.82 13.53
C LEU A 297 24.92 -2.83 15.02
N SER A 298 24.73 -4.01 15.60
CA SER A 298 24.52 -4.20 17.03
C SER A 298 25.65 -3.62 17.85
N TYR A 299 26.91 -3.90 17.48
CA TYR A 299 28.09 -3.37 18.15
C TYR A 299 28.19 -1.84 18.03
N VAL A 300 27.96 -1.29 16.83
CA VAL A 300 27.98 0.17 16.59
C VAL A 300 26.94 0.89 17.44
N ILE A 301 25.72 0.35 17.54
CA ILE A 301 24.65 0.94 18.36
C ILE A 301 25.02 0.88 19.84
N TRP A 302 25.56 -0.25 20.30
CA TRP A 302 25.98 -0.39 21.69
C TRP A 302 27.05 0.65 22.06
N ILE A 303 28.05 0.87 21.21
CA ILE A 303 29.06 1.92 21.44
C ILE A 303 28.43 3.31 21.44
N LYS A 304 27.68 3.63 20.38
CA LYS A 304 27.13 4.97 20.15
C LYS A 304 26.19 5.42 21.28
N TRP A 305 25.41 4.49 21.82
CA TRP A 305 24.37 4.78 22.80
C TRP A 305 24.69 4.24 24.20
N LYS A 306 25.93 3.78 24.45
CA LYS A 306 26.36 3.22 25.73
C LYS A 306 26.04 4.12 26.91
N VAL A 307 26.15 5.44 26.72
CA VAL A 307 25.91 6.46 27.75
C VAL A 307 24.46 6.48 28.24
N LEU A 308 23.49 6.13 27.39
CA LEU A 308 22.07 6.06 27.78
C LEU A 308 21.72 4.82 28.61
N TRP A 309 22.57 3.79 28.60
CA TRP A 309 22.32 2.49 29.23
C TRP A 309 23.36 2.13 30.31
N LYS A 310 24.16 3.10 30.75
CA LYS A 310 24.92 3.03 32.00
C LYS A 310 23.99 3.35 33.16
#